data_AF-A0A4S2MC01-F1
#
_entry.id   AF-A0A4S2MC01-F1
#
_cell.length_a   1.000
_cell.length_b   1.000
_cell.length_c   1.000
_cell.angle_alpha   90.00
_cell.angle_beta   90.00
_cell.angle_gamma   90.00
#
_symmetry.space_group_name_H-M   'P 1'
#
loop_
_entity.id
_entity.type
_entity.pdbx_description
1 polymer ?
#
loop_
_entity_poly.entity_id
_entity_poly.type
_entity_poly.pdbx_seq_one_letter_code
_entity_poly.pdbx_strand_id
1 'polypeptide(L)'
;MVNPIAAVGSTVAALVVAGGTGVVIWYFFFRKKPKFTFTDPAVKVPLRIVDRQPASHDTIRLKLALPSTEHRPGIPVGKHVYFVARIEGQTVVRPYTPVSLDTQKGYMDFVIKIIRDSATSMVRKLYLPEQPLRVQARRTKRTEFNTCVKSPWFTT
;
A
#
# COMPACT_ATOMS: atom_id res chain seq x y z
N MET A 1 -29.26 36.00 -51.48
CA MET A 1 -29.56 34.57 -51.27
C MET A 1 -28.40 33.99 -50.47
N VAL A 2 -28.61 33.59 -49.21
CA VAL A 2 -27.55 32.94 -48.41
C VAL A 2 -27.35 31.51 -48.93
N ASN A 3 -26.10 31.15 -49.23
CA ASN A 3 -25.78 29.84 -49.79
C ASN A 3 -26.00 28.75 -48.72
N PRO A 4 -26.94 27.81 -48.92
CA PRO A 4 -27.30 26.81 -47.91
C PRO A 4 -26.12 25.91 -47.51
N ILE A 5 -25.15 25.73 -48.41
CA ILE A 5 -23.93 24.95 -48.19
C ILE A 5 -23.06 25.56 -47.08
N ALA A 6 -22.99 26.89 -46.98
CA ALA A 6 -22.18 27.56 -45.96
C ALA A 6 -22.78 27.40 -44.55
N ALA A 7 -24.12 27.41 -44.43
CA ALA A 7 -24.82 27.25 -43.15
C ALA A 7 -24.69 25.81 -42.59
N VAL A 8 -24.69 24.81 -43.47
CA VAL A 8 -24.47 23.40 -43.11
C VAL A 8 -23.03 23.17 -42.65
N GLY A 9 -22.05 23.80 -43.30
CA GLY A 9 -20.63 23.70 -42.90
C GLY A 9 -20.36 24.22 -41.48
N SER A 10 -20.93 25.37 -41.11
CA SER A 10 -20.72 25.98 -39.79
C SER A 10 -21.36 25.19 -38.64
N THR A 11 -22.55 24.62 -38.86
CA THR A 11 -23.26 23.84 -37.84
C THR A 11 -22.57 22.51 -37.54
N VAL A 12 -22.06 21.83 -38.58
CA VAL A 12 -21.27 20.61 -38.41
C VAL A 12 -19.97 20.90 -37.66
N ALA A 13 -19.26 21.99 -38.01
CA ALA A 13 -18.03 22.36 -37.31
C ALA A 13 -18.25 22.64 -35.81
N ALA A 14 -19.33 23.34 -35.45
CA ALA A 14 -19.66 23.63 -34.05
C ALA A 14 -19.95 22.35 -33.23
N LEU A 15 -20.64 21.37 -33.81
CA LEU A 15 -20.92 20.10 -33.16
C LEU A 15 -19.67 19.25 -32.93
N VAL A 16 -18.74 19.23 -33.90
CA VAL A 16 -17.45 18.52 -33.74
C VAL A 16 -16.60 19.16 -32.63
N VAL A 17 -16.57 20.49 -32.54
CA VAL A 17 -15.81 21.20 -31.50
C VAL A 17 -16.45 20.99 -30.12
N ALA A 18 -17.78 21.07 -30.00
CA ALA A 18 -18.48 20.82 -28.74
C ALA A 18 -18.34 19.36 -28.27
N GLY A 19 -18.42 18.39 -29.19
CA GLY A 19 -18.21 16.98 -28.89
C GLY A 19 -16.76 16.69 -28.47
N GLY A 20 -15.78 17.21 -29.21
CA GLY A 20 -14.35 17.02 -28.91
C GLY A 20 -13.95 17.61 -27.55
N THR A 21 -14.40 18.83 -27.24
CA THR A 21 -14.14 19.45 -25.93
C THR A 21 -14.83 18.71 -24.78
N GLY A 22 -16.05 18.22 -24.98
CA GLY A 22 -16.76 17.38 -24.01
C GLY A 22 -16.01 16.09 -23.69
N VAL A 23 -15.47 15.39 -24.70
CA VAL A 23 -14.68 14.16 -24.52
C VAL A 23 -13.37 14.43 -23.81
N VAL A 24 -12.68 15.53 -24.10
CA VAL A 24 -11.43 15.90 -23.43
C VAL A 24 -11.67 16.25 -21.96
N ILE A 25 -12.71 17.04 -21.66
CA ILE A 25 -13.08 17.39 -20.28
C ILE A 25 -13.46 16.13 -19.51
N TRP A 26 -14.29 15.25 -20.09
CA TRP A 26 -14.65 13.97 -19.49
C TRP A 26 -13.41 13.10 -19.25
N TYR A 27 -12.56 12.91 -20.25
CA TYR A 27 -11.34 12.13 -20.11
C TYR A 27 -10.41 12.67 -19.01
N PHE A 28 -10.31 14.00 -18.87
CA PHE A 28 -9.47 14.62 -17.85
C PHE A 28 -10.08 14.55 -16.44
N PHE A 29 -11.40 14.72 -16.32
CA PHE A 29 -12.10 14.63 -15.03
C PHE A 29 -12.23 13.20 -14.51
N PHE A 30 -12.34 12.19 -15.38
CA PHE A 30 -12.50 10.79 -14.99
C PHE A 30 -11.16 10.09 -14.67
N ARG A 31 -10.03 10.80 -14.71
CA ARG A 31 -8.74 10.27 -14.25
C ARG A 31 -8.70 10.13 -12.74
N LYS A 32 -9.04 8.93 -12.24
CA LYS A 32 -8.84 8.55 -10.84
C LYS A 32 -7.35 8.61 -10.47
N LYS A 33 -7.01 9.38 -9.45
CA LYS A 33 -5.64 9.47 -8.92
C LYS A 33 -5.28 8.16 -8.20
N PRO A 34 -4.04 7.64 -8.36
CA PRO A 34 -3.60 6.48 -7.60
C PRO A 34 -3.53 6.82 -6.11
N LYS A 35 -4.03 5.90 -5.27
CA LYS A 35 -3.99 6.03 -3.81
C LYS A 35 -2.82 5.22 -3.26
N PHE A 36 -2.06 5.81 -2.36
CA PHE A 36 -0.91 5.17 -1.71
C PHE A 36 -1.21 4.90 -0.24
N THR A 37 -0.75 3.76 0.26
CA THR A 37 -1.02 3.34 1.65
C THR A 37 0.00 3.94 2.63
N PHE A 38 1.27 3.98 2.26
CA PHE A 38 2.35 4.48 3.11
C PHE A 38 2.78 5.90 2.75
N THR A 39 1.82 6.83 2.67
CA THR A 39 2.13 8.26 2.43
C THR A 39 2.83 8.87 3.64
N ASP A 40 2.33 8.59 4.85
CA ASP A 40 2.87 9.12 6.09
C ASP A 40 3.71 8.08 6.84
N PRO A 41 5.02 8.31 7.05
CA PRO A 41 5.88 7.35 7.77
C PRO A 41 5.54 7.23 9.26
N ALA A 42 4.77 8.18 9.81
CA ALA A 42 4.34 8.16 11.20
C ALA A 42 3.15 7.22 11.44
N VAL A 43 2.35 6.95 10.42
CA VAL A 43 1.08 6.22 10.57
C VAL A 43 1.35 4.71 10.55
N LYS A 44 0.82 4.02 11.56
CA LYS A 44 0.81 2.56 11.64
C LYS A 44 -0.46 2.06 10.98
N VAL A 45 -0.30 1.30 9.90
CA VAL A 45 -1.43 0.75 9.15
C VAL A 45 -1.63 -0.71 9.56
N PRO A 46 -2.78 -1.07 10.14
CA PRO A 46 -3.11 -2.47 10.35
C PRO A 46 -3.42 -3.12 8.99
N LEU A 47 -2.62 -4.10 8.59
CA LEU A 47 -2.83 -4.88 7.37
C LEU A 47 -3.27 -6.30 7.74
N ARG A 48 -4.19 -6.84 6.96
CA ARG A 48 -4.66 -8.22 7.10
C ARG A 48 -3.76 -9.15 6.29
N ILE A 49 -3.52 -10.34 6.82
CA ILE A 49 -2.81 -11.39 6.11
C ILE A 49 -3.82 -12.10 5.21
N VAL A 50 -3.61 -12.03 3.90
CA VAL A 50 -4.46 -12.66 2.88
C VAL A 50 -4.02 -14.09 2.65
N ASP A 51 -2.71 -14.30 2.53
CA ASP A 51 -2.15 -15.60 2.16
C ASP A 51 -0.79 -15.81 2.82
N ARG A 52 -0.49 -17.08 3.08
CA ARG A 52 0.73 -17.58 3.71
C ARG A 52 1.20 -18.79 2.93
N GLN A 53 2.17 -18.61 2.04
CA GLN A 53 2.69 -19.70 1.23
C GLN A 53 4.06 -20.15 1.77
N PRO A 54 4.24 -21.43 2.13
CA PRO A 54 5.57 -21.93 2.47
C PRO A 54 6.43 -21.94 1.20
N ALA A 55 7.54 -21.19 1.22
CA ALA A 55 8.50 -21.14 0.11
C ALA A 55 9.64 -22.15 0.30
N SER A 56 10.03 -22.39 1.55
CA SER A 56 11.03 -23.39 1.94
C SER A 56 10.73 -23.91 3.35
N HIS A 57 11.61 -24.76 3.89
CA HIS A 57 11.53 -25.32 5.23
C HIS A 57 11.46 -24.27 6.35
N ASP A 58 12.12 -23.13 6.14
CA ASP A 58 12.22 -22.04 7.13
C ASP A 58 11.80 -20.70 6.55
N THR A 59 11.17 -20.67 5.38
CA THR A 59 10.88 -19.42 4.68
C THR A 59 9.43 -19.41 4.23
N ILE A 60 8.73 -18.32 4.55
CA ILE A 60 7.33 -18.12 4.16
C ILE A 60 7.20 -16.86 3.31
N ARG A 61 6.31 -16.93 2.32
CA ARG A 61 5.81 -15.76 1.61
C ARG A 61 4.50 -15.32 2.24
N LEU A 62 4.49 -14.10 2.75
CA LEU A 62 3.36 -13.48 3.41
C LEU A 62 2.74 -12.43 2.49
N LYS A 63 1.46 -12.59 2.17
CA LYS A 63 0.70 -11.64 1.36
C LYS A 63 -0.19 -10.79 2.26
N LEU A 64 0.04 -9.49 2.28
CA LEU A 64 -0.74 -8.53 3.08
C LEU A 64 -1.71 -7.75 2.19
N ALA A 65 -2.98 -7.69 2.56
CA ALA A 65 -3.97 -6.86 1.90
C ALA A 65 -3.77 -5.40 2.28
N LEU A 66 -3.74 -4.54 1.26
CA LEU A 66 -3.85 -3.09 1.45
C LEU A 66 -5.32 -2.73 1.76
N PRO A 67 -5.60 -1.53 2.31
CA PRO A 67 -6.95 -1.12 2.66
C PRO A 67 -7.96 -1.12 1.50
N SER A 68 -7.48 -1.02 0.26
CA SER A 68 -8.28 -1.07 -0.96
C SER A 68 -7.52 -1.77 -2.08
N THR A 69 -8.24 -2.41 -3.00
CA THR A 69 -7.69 -3.10 -4.18
C THR A 69 -7.03 -2.15 -5.18
N GLU A 70 -7.38 -0.87 -5.17
CA GLU A 70 -6.76 0.16 -6.01
C GLU A 70 -5.51 0.79 -5.38
N HIS A 71 -5.26 0.54 -4.08
CA HIS A 71 -4.12 1.12 -3.37
C HIS A 71 -2.81 0.49 -3.82
N ARG A 72 -1.76 1.31 -3.85
CA ARG A 72 -0.37 0.87 -3.99
C ARG A 72 0.37 0.98 -2.66
N PRO A 73 1.46 0.22 -2.45
CA PRO A 73 2.28 0.35 -1.26
C PRO A 73 2.83 1.78 -1.09
N GLY A 74 3.44 2.34 -2.14
CA GLY A 74 4.03 3.68 -2.09
C GLY A 74 5.37 3.74 -1.37
N ILE A 75 6.06 2.61 -1.22
CA ILE A 75 7.40 2.54 -0.65
C ILE A 75 8.41 2.63 -1.80
N PRO A 76 9.35 3.59 -1.79
CA PRO A 76 10.39 3.69 -2.81
C PRO A 76 11.29 2.45 -2.81
N VAL A 77 11.84 2.09 -3.97
CA VAL A 77 12.83 1.01 -4.09
C VAL A 77 14.02 1.29 -3.16
N GLY A 78 14.48 0.25 -2.45
CA GLY A 78 15.54 0.38 -1.45
C GLY A 78 15.09 0.89 -0.07
N LYS A 79 13.77 1.03 0.16
CA LYS A 79 13.20 1.30 1.49
C LYS A 79 12.49 0.07 2.04
N HIS A 80 12.30 0.06 3.36
CA HIS A 80 11.67 -1.02 4.11
C HIS A 80 10.54 -0.50 5.00
N VAL A 81 9.70 -1.42 5.46
CA VAL A 81 8.67 -1.18 6.49
C VAL A 81 9.06 -1.87 7.78
N TYR A 82 8.46 -1.45 8.88
CA TYR A 82 8.55 -2.10 10.18
C TYR A 82 7.29 -2.87 10.45
N PHE A 83 7.44 -4.15 10.76
CA PHE A 83 6.37 -4.94 11.35
C PHE A 83 6.37 -4.72 12.84
N VAL A 84 5.18 -4.60 13.41
CA VAL A 84 4.98 -4.34 14.84
C VAL A 84 3.98 -5.34 15.38
N ALA A 85 4.39 -6.08 16.41
CA ALA A 85 3.58 -7.12 17.02
C ALA A 85 3.86 -7.16 18.53
N ARG A 86 2.85 -7.56 19.30
CA ARG A 86 2.98 -7.83 20.73
C ARG A 86 3.10 -9.34 20.97
N ILE A 87 4.20 -9.75 21.57
CA ILE A 87 4.53 -11.15 21.88
C ILE A 87 4.82 -11.21 23.37
N GLU A 88 4.07 -12.01 24.13
CA GLU A 88 4.32 -12.22 25.57
C GLU A 88 4.47 -10.92 26.39
N GLY A 89 3.60 -9.94 26.13
CA GLY A 89 3.63 -8.63 26.80
C GLY A 89 4.72 -7.67 26.29
N GLN A 90 5.63 -8.12 25.42
CA GLN A 90 6.67 -7.30 24.82
C GLN A 90 6.30 -6.85 23.41
N THR A 91 6.61 -5.60 23.08
CA THR A 91 6.45 -5.06 21.73
C THR A 91 7.70 -5.31 20.91
N VAL A 92 7.58 -6.11 19.87
CA VAL A 92 8.67 -6.41 18.93
C VAL A 92 8.47 -5.62 17.65
N VAL A 93 9.53 -4.94 17.20
CA VAL A 93 9.55 -4.15 15.96
C VAL A 93 10.68 -4.68 15.08
N ARG A 94 10.37 -5.07 13.84
CA ARG A 94 11.36 -5.63 12.90
C ARG A 94 11.23 -5.02 11.51
N PRO A 95 12.34 -4.59 10.88
CA PRO A 95 12.31 -4.11 9.51
C PRO A 95 12.18 -5.28 8.52
N TYR A 96 11.33 -5.12 7.51
CA TYR A 96 11.18 -6.02 6.37
C TYR A 96 11.03 -5.22 5.08
N THR A 97 11.67 -5.70 4.02
CA THR A 97 11.59 -5.11 2.69
C THR A 97 10.53 -5.85 1.88
N PRO A 98 9.57 -5.14 1.27
CA PRO A 98 8.62 -5.80 0.39
C PRO A 98 9.32 -6.32 -0.86
N VAL A 99 8.84 -7.46 -1.35
CA VAL A 99 9.29 -8.05 -2.63
C VAL A 99 8.41 -7.55 -3.79
N SER A 100 7.23 -7.03 -3.48
CA SER A 100 6.30 -6.44 -4.45
C SER A 100 6.83 -5.12 -5.03
N LEU A 101 6.54 -4.91 -6.32
CA LEU A 101 6.80 -3.66 -7.02
C LEU A 101 5.72 -2.61 -6.75
N ASP A 102 6.00 -1.34 -7.04
CA ASP A 102 5.05 -0.22 -6.91
C ASP A 102 3.87 -0.29 -7.90
N THR A 103 4.02 -1.07 -8.98
CA THR A 103 2.97 -1.33 -9.97
C THR A 103 1.86 -2.23 -9.46
N GLN A 104 2.14 -3.09 -8.47
CA GLN A 104 1.16 -3.99 -7.87
C GLN A 104 0.16 -3.22 -7.01
N LYS A 105 -1.12 -3.57 -7.15
CA LYS A 105 -2.23 -2.94 -6.43
C LYS A 105 -2.93 -3.95 -5.51
N GLY A 106 -3.43 -3.46 -4.39
CA GLY A 106 -4.28 -4.21 -3.47
C GLY A 106 -3.57 -5.13 -2.48
N TYR A 107 -2.31 -5.51 -2.74
CA TYR A 107 -1.54 -6.35 -1.83
C TYR A 107 -0.05 -6.01 -1.85
N MET A 108 0.67 -6.51 -0.84
CA MET A 108 2.11 -6.39 -0.69
C MET A 108 2.68 -7.73 -0.20
N ASP A 109 3.72 -8.21 -0.86
CA ASP A 109 4.33 -9.51 -0.58
C ASP A 109 5.64 -9.36 0.19
N PHE A 110 5.83 -10.21 1.20
CA PHE A 110 7.07 -10.31 1.97
C PHE A 110 7.57 -11.74 1.98
N VAL A 111 8.88 -11.90 1.92
CA VAL A 111 9.53 -13.19 2.14
C VAL A 111 10.26 -13.13 3.47
N ILE A 112 9.86 -14.00 4.40
CA ILE A 112 10.29 -13.92 5.79
C ILE A 112 10.83 -15.28 6.22
N LYS A 113 12.05 -15.25 6.77
CA LYS A 113 12.70 -16.42 7.35
C LYS A 113 12.26 -16.62 8.81
N ILE A 114 11.84 -17.83 9.13
CA ILE A 114 11.49 -18.32 10.45
C ILE A 114 12.76 -18.88 11.10
N ILE A 115 13.25 -18.21 12.13
CA ILE A 115 14.42 -18.66 12.89
C ILE A 115 13.92 -19.50 14.07
N ARG A 116 14.40 -20.75 14.16
CA ARG A 116 13.92 -21.76 15.10
C ARG A 116 14.17 -21.47 16.60
N ASP A 117 14.99 -20.48 16.93
CA ASP A 117 15.48 -20.26 18.31
C ASP A 117 15.19 -18.89 18.92
N SER A 118 14.44 -18.01 18.24
CA SER A 118 14.07 -16.73 18.86
C SER A 118 12.66 -16.82 19.43
N ALA A 119 12.54 -16.82 20.77
CA ALA A 119 11.28 -16.55 21.48
C ALA A 119 10.63 -15.23 20.98
N THR A 120 11.45 -14.31 20.48
CA THR A 120 11.07 -13.07 19.78
C THR A 120 10.70 -13.21 18.29
N SER A 121 10.53 -14.42 17.75
CA SER A 121 10.14 -14.60 16.35
C SER A 121 8.68 -14.18 16.16
N MET A 122 8.49 -12.89 15.84
CA MET A 122 7.23 -12.33 15.35
C MET A 122 6.54 -13.22 14.31
N VAL A 123 7.35 -13.90 13.50
CA VAL A 123 6.94 -14.80 12.41
C VAL A 123 6.24 -16.07 12.92
N ARG A 124 6.64 -16.63 14.06
CA ARG A 124 5.98 -17.82 14.61
C ARG A 124 4.56 -17.50 15.07
N LYS A 125 4.36 -16.29 15.61
CA LYS A 125 3.03 -15.79 15.99
C LYS A 125 2.19 -15.39 14.76
N LEU A 126 2.82 -14.95 13.67
CA LEU A 126 2.18 -14.68 12.39
C LEU A 126 1.60 -15.94 11.72
N TYR A 127 2.03 -17.14 12.12
CA TYR A 127 1.44 -18.41 11.67
C TYR A 127 0.03 -18.64 12.23
N LEU A 128 -0.34 -18.00 13.35
CA LEU A 128 -1.67 -18.09 13.91
C LEU A 128 -2.68 -17.26 13.07
N PRO A 129 -3.86 -17.82 12.75
CA PRO A 129 -4.74 -17.28 11.70
C PRO A 129 -5.41 -15.93 12.00
N GLU A 130 -5.41 -15.44 13.24
CA GLU A 130 -6.41 -14.44 13.69
C GLU A 130 -5.89 -13.00 13.92
N GLN A 131 -4.61 -12.68 13.67
CA GLN A 131 -4.06 -11.38 14.10
C GLN A 131 -3.81 -10.40 12.95
N PRO A 132 -4.40 -9.18 12.98
CA PRO A 132 -4.02 -8.11 12.07
C PRO A 132 -2.60 -7.64 12.40
N LEU A 133 -1.73 -7.64 11.39
CA LEU A 133 -0.35 -7.20 11.54
C LEU A 133 -0.27 -5.69 11.35
N ARG A 134 0.31 -4.98 12.32
CA ARG A 134 0.56 -3.54 12.19
C ARG A 134 1.86 -3.32 11.44
N VAL A 135 1.78 -2.60 10.32
CA VAL A 135 2.93 -2.27 9.48
C VAL A 135 3.11 -0.75 9.47
N GLN A 136 4.35 -0.30 9.61
CA GLN A 136 4.71 1.11 9.62
C GLN A 136 5.81 1.39 8.60
N ALA A 137 5.71 2.46 7.83
CA ALA A 137 6.79 2.87 6.93
C ALA A 137 7.99 3.51 7.68
N ARG A 138 9.16 3.55 7.02
CA ARG A 138 10.41 4.00 7.62
C ARG A 138 10.37 5.45 8.09
N ARG A 139 10.73 5.68 9.36
CA ARG A 139 11.08 7.00 9.93
C ARG A 139 12.57 7.30 9.71
N THR A 140 12.94 8.54 9.38
CA THR A 140 14.30 8.95 9.00
C THR A 140 15.24 9.30 10.17
N LYS A 141 14.75 9.54 11.40
CA LYS A 141 15.60 9.92 12.55
C LYS A 141 15.75 8.79 13.59
N ARG A 142 17.01 8.44 13.91
CA ARG A 142 17.44 7.35 14.81
C ARG A 142 16.97 7.52 16.27
N THR A 143 16.82 8.77 16.73
CA THR A 143 16.47 9.13 18.12
C THR A 143 15.00 8.86 18.47
N GLU A 144 14.11 8.71 17.49
CA GLU A 144 12.67 8.53 17.72
C GLU A 144 12.18 7.07 17.58
N PHE A 145 13.09 6.12 17.34
CA PHE A 145 12.73 4.70 17.39
C PHE A 145 12.30 4.30 18.81
N ASN A 146 12.98 4.85 19.83
CA ASN A 146 12.65 4.62 21.24
C ASN A 146 11.29 5.24 21.63
N THR A 147 10.86 6.34 20.99
CA THR A 147 9.53 6.92 21.24
C THR A 147 8.41 6.17 20.51
N CYS A 148 8.70 5.51 19.38
CA CYS A 148 7.74 4.64 18.69
C CYS A 148 7.37 3.39 19.52
N VAL A 149 8.35 2.84 20.25
CA VAL A 149 8.14 1.74 21.22
C VAL A 149 7.39 2.22 22.45
N LYS A 150 7.63 3.46 22.90
CA LYS A 150 7.04 4.06 24.10
C LYS A 150 5.69 4.77 23.88
N SER A 151 5.08 4.69 22.69
CA SER A 151 3.82 5.40 22.44
C SER A 151 2.67 4.80 23.27
N PRO A 152 1.72 5.61 23.78
CA PRO A 152 0.66 5.16 24.72
C PRO A 152 -0.24 4.04 24.17
N TRP A 153 -0.26 3.85 22.86
CA TRP A 153 -0.94 2.74 22.20
C TRP A 153 -0.26 1.36 22.38
N PHE A 154 0.91 1.27 23.04
CA PHE A 154 1.57 0.01 23.44
C PHE A 154 1.33 -0.41 24.89
N THR A 155 0.79 0.48 25.72
CA THR A 155 0.46 0.24 27.13
C THR A 155 -1.05 0.27 27.32
N THR A 156 -1.71 -0.79 26.88
CA THR A 156 -3.03 -1.21 27.39
C THR A 156 -3.21 -2.67 27.02
#